data_AF-A0A7Y3M4U5-F1
#
_entry.id   AF-A0A7Y3M4U5-F1
#
_cell.length_a   1.000
_cell.length_b   1.000
_cell.length_c   1.000
_cell.angle_alpha   90.00
_cell.angle_beta   90.00
_cell.angle_gamma   90.00
#
_symmetry.space_group_name_H-M   'P 1'
#
loop_
_entity.id
_entity.type
_entity.pdbx_description
1 polymer ?
#
loop_
_entity_poly.entity_id
_entity_poly.type
_entity_poly.pdbx_seq_one_letter_code
_entity_poly.pdbx_strand_id
1 'polypeptide(L)'
;MIQELDDEMTNYTRIKENFTNQQEAINALLAIWNEPNTVIRDTTSFWRNFSRATGAGPWYQEPVTWTQLIQSGELKLIKDQKTIETLFKHYGFLKRVAANFSEYPTQTTSDIRKLTAVTYSEINFSISIDDNRPMRSNPELLDKILSKKKEFKALFVRVGIVATFHKGQMESLLESAENAKMILKTNLL
;
A
#
# COMPACT_ATOMS: atom_id res chain seq x y z
N MET A 1 18.69 -3.07 -15.67
CA MET A 1 19.08 -1.91 -14.84
C MET A 1 18.35 -0.61 -15.15
N ILE A 2 18.65 0.19 -16.20
CA ILE A 2 17.89 1.46 -16.39
C ILE A 2 16.39 1.21 -16.59
N GLN A 3 16.02 0.28 -17.49
CA GLN A 3 14.62 -0.10 -17.72
C GLN A 3 13.95 -0.65 -16.45
N GLU A 4 14.70 -1.44 -15.67
CA GLU A 4 14.21 -2.03 -14.43
C GLU A 4 13.94 -0.96 -13.36
N LEU A 5 14.81 0.03 -13.23
CA LEU A 5 14.55 1.19 -12.36
C LEU A 5 13.32 1.98 -12.82
N ASP A 6 13.06 2.05 -14.13
CA ASP A 6 11.84 2.67 -14.68
C ASP A 6 10.56 1.88 -14.33
N ASP A 7 10.62 0.55 -14.44
CA ASP A 7 9.53 -0.34 -14.06
C ASP A 7 9.27 -0.28 -12.55
N GLU A 8 10.34 -0.24 -11.74
CA GLU A 8 10.28 -0.07 -10.29
C GLU A 8 9.66 1.27 -9.90
N MET A 9 10.08 2.38 -10.50
CA MET A 9 9.51 3.70 -10.26
C MET A 9 8.01 3.74 -10.59
N THR A 10 7.60 3.08 -11.67
CA THR A 10 6.18 2.96 -12.04
C THR A 10 5.42 2.19 -10.96
N ASN A 11 5.98 1.10 -10.46
CA ASN A 11 5.37 0.32 -9.38
C ASN A 11 5.30 1.13 -8.06
N TYR A 12 6.38 1.79 -7.64
CA TYR A 12 6.39 2.63 -6.43
C TYR A 12 5.34 3.76 -6.52
N THR A 13 5.16 4.36 -7.70
CA THR A 13 4.13 5.38 -7.94
C THR A 13 2.73 4.81 -7.70
N ARG A 14 2.41 3.66 -8.32
CA ARG A 14 1.12 2.99 -8.13
C ARG A 14 0.86 2.61 -6.66
N ILE A 15 1.89 2.13 -5.96
CA ILE A 15 1.76 1.76 -4.54
C ILE A 15 1.55 3.01 -3.67
N LYS A 16 2.27 4.10 -3.94
CA LYS A 16 2.09 5.39 -3.28
C LYS A 16 0.67 5.91 -3.44
N GLU A 17 0.12 5.82 -4.65
CA GLU A 17 -1.27 6.19 -4.95
C GLU A 17 -2.26 5.32 -4.18
N ASN A 18 -2.02 4.00 -4.08
CA ASN A 18 -2.85 3.12 -3.26
C ASN A 18 -2.88 3.54 -1.79
N PHE A 19 -1.72 3.87 -1.18
CA PHE A 19 -1.70 4.37 0.20
C PHE A 19 -2.36 5.74 0.34
N THR A 20 -2.23 6.61 -0.65
CA THR A 20 -2.88 7.93 -0.66
C THR A 20 -4.41 7.76 -0.69
N ASN A 21 -4.91 6.96 -1.63
CA ASN A 21 -6.34 6.65 -1.74
C ASN A 21 -6.90 5.99 -0.48
N GLN A 22 -6.11 5.11 0.15
CA GLN A 22 -6.48 4.46 1.40
C GLN A 22 -6.54 5.46 2.56
N GLN A 23 -5.56 6.35 2.67
CA GLN A 23 -5.51 7.39 3.70
C GLN A 23 -6.71 8.34 3.57
N GLU A 24 -7.02 8.80 2.35
CA GLU A 24 -8.19 9.63 2.07
C GLU A 24 -9.50 8.95 2.43
N ALA A 25 -9.64 7.67 2.05
CA ALA A 25 -10.81 6.87 2.39
C ALA A 25 -11.00 6.73 3.92
N ILE A 26 -9.91 6.47 4.65
CA ILE A 26 -9.92 6.38 6.12
C ILE A 26 -10.32 7.72 6.73
N ASN A 27 -9.74 8.83 6.27
CA ASN A 27 -10.06 10.17 6.77
C ASN A 27 -11.55 10.49 6.58
N ALA A 28 -12.11 10.15 5.41
CA ALA A 28 -13.53 10.35 5.14
C ALA A 28 -14.43 9.51 6.09
N LEU A 29 -14.07 8.25 6.35
CA LEU A 29 -14.81 7.39 7.29
C LEU A 29 -14.70 7.89 8.73
N LEU A 30 -13.51 8.31 9.16
CA LEU A 30 -13.29 8.88 10.49
C LEU A 30 -14.06 10.17 10.69
N ALA A 31 -14.18 11.03 9.66
CA ALA A 31 -14.99 12.23 9.72
C ALA A 31 -16.46 11.90 10.04
N ILE A 32 -17.06 10.95 9.30
CA ILE A 32 -18.43 10.45 9.53
C ILE A 32 -18.58 9.85 10.94
N TRP A 33 -17.60 9.08 11.40
CA TRP A 33 -17.65 8.41 12.70
C TRP A 33 -17.32 9.30 13.89
N ASN A 34 -16.72 10.47 13.68
CA ASN A 34 -16.48 11.47 14.71
C ASN A 34 -17.71 12.38 14.93
N GLU A 35 -18.70 12.35 14.05
CA GLU A 35 -19.97 13.06 14.27
C GLU A 35 -20.71 12.50 15.50
N PRO A 36 -21.28 13.36 16.38
CA PRO A 36 -22.04 12.94 17.55
C PRO A 36 -23.21 12.02 17.20
N ASN A 37 -23.89 12.33 16.09
CA ASN A 37 -24.93 11.50 15.49
C ASN A 37 -24.44 11.07 14.11
N THR A 38 -23.87 9.87 14.02
CA THR A 38 -23.34 9.34 12.75
C THR A 38 -24.47 9.15 11.75
N VAL A 39 -24.48 9.95 10.69
CA VAL A 39 -25.44 9.83 9.58
C VAL A 39 -24.68 9.58 8.29
N ILE A 40 -24.99 8.47 7.61
CA ILE A 40 -24.41 8.15 6.31
C ILE A 40 -25.30 8.75 5.23
N ARG A 41 -24.87 9.91 4.69
CA ARG A 41 -25.63 10.66 3.68
C ARG A 41 -25.51 10.08 2.27
N ASP A 42 -24.35 9.52 1.96
CA ASP A 42 -24.06 8.88 0.67
C ASP A 42 -23.51 7.48 0.94
N THR A 43 -24.37 6.48 0.77
CA THR A 43 -24.04 5.08 0.99
C THR A 43 -23.04 4.55 -0.03
N THR A 44 -23.07 5.04 -1.27
CA THR A 44 -22.13 4.63 -2.33
C THR A 44 -20.72 5.09 -1.97
N SER A 45 -20.58 6.37 -1.60
CA SER A 45 -19.28 6.90 -1.16
C SER A 45 -18.78 6.24 0.12
N PHE A 46 -19.68 5.92 1.06
CA PHE A 46 -19.33 5.16 2.26
C PHE A 46 -18.76 3.79 1.90
N TRP A 47 -19.42 3.00 1.06
CA TRP A 47 -18.97 1.65 0.69
C TRP A 47 -17.63 1.67 -0.05
N ARG A 48 -17.46 2.60 -0.99
CA ARG A 48 -16.20 2.77 -1.72
C ARG A 48 -15.06 3.07 -0.74
N ASN A 49 -15.27 4.00 0.19
CA ASN A 49 -14.26 4.36 1.18
C ASN A 49 -14.00 3.19 2.14
N PHE A 50 -15.05 2.51 2.58
CA PHE A 50 -14.95 1.36 3.48
C PHE A 50 -14.13 0.23 2.86
N SER A 51 -14.40 -0.12 1.59
CA SER A 51 -13.62 -1.11 0.85
C SER A 51 -12.14 -0.72 0.76
N ARG A 52 -11.86 0.52 0.32
CA ARG A 52 -10.47 1.04 0.19
C ARG A 52 -9.72 1.08 1.52
N ALA A 53 -10.41 1.31 2.63
CA ALA A 53 -9.81 1.33 3.96
C ALA A 53 -9.30 -0.05 4.42
N THR A 54 -9.81 -1.17 3.87
CA THR A 54 -9.50 -2.53 4.33
C THR A 54 -8.13 -3.09 3.90
N GLY A 55 -7.28 -2.33 3.21
CA GLY A 55 -5.86 -2.66 3.05
C GLY A 55 -5.39 -3.09 1.67
N ALA A 56 -4.28 -2.49 1.24
CA ALA A 56 -3.47 -2.99 0.12
C ALA A 56 -2.88 -4.38 0.44
N GLY A 57 -2.82 -5.25 -0.57
CA GLY A 57 -2.14 -6.54 -0.47
C GLY A 57 -0.60 -6.40 -0.45
N PRO A 58 0.12 -7.52 -0.30
CA PRO A 58 1.57 -7.54 -0.48
C PRO A 58 1.94 -6.98 -1.86
N TRP A 59 2.93 -6.09 -1.91
CA TRP A 59 3.33 -5.40 -3.15
C TRP A 59 4.79 -5.66 -3.54
N TYR A 60 5.62 -6.14 -2.62
CA TYR A 60 7.04 -6.34 -2.87
C TYR A 60 7.27 -7.51 -3.82
N GLN A 61 8.10 -7.27 -4.83
CA GLN A 61 8.67 -8.28 -5.71
C GLN A 61 10.19 -8.14 -5.65
N GLU A 62 10.90 -9.25 -5.56
CA GLU A 62 12.36 -9.24 -5.50
C GLU A 62 12.95 -8.75 -6.84
N PRO A 63 13.92 -7.83 -6.84
CA PRO A 63 14.56 -7.36 -8.07
C PRO A 63 15.50 -8.47 -8.60
N VAL A 64 14.98 -9.22 -9.57
CA VAL A 64 15.64 -10.44 -10.09
C VAL A 64 16.99 -10.11 -10.72
N THR A 65 17.08 -9.06 -11.55
CA THR A 65 18.34 -8.72 -12.22
C THR A 65 19.40 -8.29 -11.23
N TRP A 66 19.06 -7.46 -10.25
CA TRP A 66 20.00 -7.05 -9.20
C TRP A 66 20.52 -8.26 -8.42
N THR A 67 19.63 -9.18 -8.06
CA THR A 67 19.99 -10.41 -7.34
C THR A 67 20.93 -11.29 -8.18
N GLN A 68 20.66 -11.42 -9.48
CA GLN A 68 21.53 -12.12 -10.42
C GLN A 68 22.91 -11.47 -10.54
N LEU A 69 22.99 -10.14 -10.65
CA LEU A 69 24.26 -9.40 -10.74
C LEU A 69 25.14 -9.59 -9.50
N ILE A 70 24.53 -9.64 -8.30
CA ILE A 70 25.25 -9.98 -7.07
C ILE A 70 25.77 -11.42 -7.14
N GLN A 71 24.91 -12.37 -7.49
CA GLN A 71 25.24 -13.80 -7.47
C GLN A 71 26.27 -14.21 -8.53
N SER A 72 26.19 -13.63 -9.72
CA SER A 72 27.13 -13.90 -10.82
C SER A 72 28.48 -13.21 -10.63
N GLY A 73 28.55 -12.22 -9.72
CA GLY A 73 29.74 -11.38 -9.56
C GLY A 73 29.94 -10.37 -10.69
N GLU A 74 28.97 -10.24 -11.60
CA GLU A 74 28.99 -9.31 -12.74
C GLU A 74 28.93 -7.84 -12.31
N LEU A 75 28.61 -7.55 -11.04
CA LEU A 75 28.82 -6.21 -10.48
C LEU A 75 30.27 -5.71 -10.64
N LYS A 76 31.26 -6.61 -10.69
CA LYS A 76 32.67 -6.26 -10.95
C LYS A 76 32.89 -5.70 -12.36
N LEU A 77 31.96 -5.90 -13.29
CA LEU A 77 32.01 -5.34 -14.64
C LEU A 77 31.64 -3.86 -14.66
N ILE A 78 30.91 -3.38 -13.65
CA ILE A 78 30.68 -1.95 -13.42
C ILE A 78 31.97 -1.37 -12.86
N LYS A 79 32.74 -0.65 -13.68
CA LYS A 79 34.04 -0.09 -13.26
C LYS A 79 33.90 1.12 -12.33
N ASP A 80 32.75 1.80 -12.37
CA ASP A 80 32.51 2.98 -11.55
C ASP A 80 32.02 2.59 -10.15
N GLN A 81 32.90 2.80 -9.17
CA GLN A 81 32.64 2.52 -7.76
C GLN A 81 31.41 3.29 -7.24
N LYS A 82 31.22 4.54 -7.68
CA LYS A 82 30.09 5.38 -7.26
C LYS A 82 28.75 4.81 -7.70
N THR A 83 28.68 4.23 -8.89
CA THR A 83 27.49 3.53 -9.42
C THR A 83 27.18 2.31 -8.56
N ILE A 84 28.19 1.48 -8.27
CA ILE A 84 28.03 0.30 -7.43
C ILE A 84 27.47 0.68 -6.06
N GLU A 85 28.08 1.65 -5.39
CA GLU A 85 27.66 2.09 -4.05
C GLU A 85 26.23 2.64 -4.05
N THR A 86 25.87 3.39 -5.09
CA THR A 86 24.52 3.95 -5.23
C THR A 86 23.48 2.84 -5.39
N LEU A 87 23.76 1.83 -6.22
CA LEU A 87 22.85 0.69 -6.42
C LEU A 87 22.72 -0.15 -5.14
N PHE A 88 23.84 -0.43 -4.45
CA PHE A 88 23.79 -1.11 -3.16
C PHE A 88 22.95 -0.36 -2.13
N LYS A 89 23.10 0.97 -2.06
CA LYS A 89 22.31 1.81 -1.16
C LYS A 89 20.81 1.74 -1.52
N HIS A 90 20.47 1.82 -2.80
CA HIS A 90 19.09 1.76 -3.27
C HIS A 90 18.45 0.40 -2.95
N TYR A 91 19.05 -0.70 -3.40
CA TYR A 91 18.49 -2.04 -3.22
C TYR A 91 18.51 -2.51 -1.76
N GLY A 92 19.49 -2.06 -0.98
CA GLY A 92 19.49 -2.25 0.47
C GLY A 92 18.34 -1.50 1.15
N PHE A 93 18.02 -0.29 0.70
CA PHE A 93 16.87 0.45 1.18
C PHE A 93 15.55 -0.23 0.79
N LEU A 94 15.39 -0.63 -0.47
CA LEU A 94 14.22 -1.37 -0.95
C LEU A 94 13.93 -2.61 -0.09
N LYS A 95 14.96 -3.43 0.17
CA LYS A 95 14.82 -4.64 0.99
C LYS A 95 14.35 -4.33 2.41
N ARG A 96 14.86 -3.26 3.03
CA ARG A 96 14.42 -2.81 4.36
C ARG A 96 12.97 -2.33 4.35
N VAL A 97 12.56 -1.57 3.33
CA VAL A 97 11.16 -1.12 3.19
C VAL A 97 10.23 -2.33 3.02
N ALA A 98 10.63 -3.32 2.22
CA ALA A 98 9.87 -4.55 2.01
C ALA A 98 9.72 -5.39 3.29
N ALA A 99 10.78 -5.52 4.09
CA ALA A 99 10.74 -6.21 5.38
C ALA A 99 9.75 -5.52 6.34
N ASN A 100 9.85 -4.18 6.48
CA ASN A 100 8.94 -3.39 7.30
C ASN A 100 7.47 -3.53 6.82
N PHE A 101 7.25 -3.66 5.51
CA PHE A 101 5.92 -3.86 4.95
C PHE A 101 5.33 -5.23 5.29
N SER A 102 6.18 -6.25 5.41
CA SER A 102 5.76 -7.61 5.72
C SER A 102 5.38 -7.79 7.19
N GLU A 103 6.02 -7.04 8.10
CA GLU A 103 5.82 -7.17 9.55
C GLU A 103 4.57 -6.43 10.08
N TYR A 104 4.39 -5.15 9.78
CA TYR A 104 3.39 -4.31 10.47
C TYR A 104 2.06 -4.11 9.72
N PRO A 105 2.06 -3.80 8.41
CA PRO A 105 0.86 -3.75 7.58
C PRO A 105 0.10 -5.07 7.55
N THR A 106 0.80 -6.20 7.40
CA THR A 106 0.16 -7.51 7.20
C THR A 106 -0.74 -7.88 8.37
N GLN A 107 -0.33 -7.64 9.61
CA GLN A 107 -1.13 -7.97 10.78
C GLN A 107 -2.36 -7.06 10.90
N THR A 108 -2.20 -5.74 10.79
CA THR A 108 -3.32 -4.80 10.91
C THR A 108 -4.31 -4.96 9.76
N THR A 109 -3.81 -5.16 8.53
CA THR A 109 -4.63 -5.48 7.35
C THR A 109 -5.30 -6.85 7.47
N SER A 110 -4.64 -7.84 8.07
CA SER A 110 -5.28 -9.13 8.41
C SER A 110 -6.43 -8.92 9.40
N ASP A 111 -6.23 -8.14 10.46
CA ASP A 111 -7.23 -7.94 11.50
C ASP A 111 -8.46 -7.20 10.99
N ILE A 112 -8.28 -6.17 10.15
CA ILE A 112 -9.41 -5.48 9.50
C ILE A 112 -10.12 -6.41 8.51
N ARG A 113 -9.40 -7.22 7.73
CA ARG A 113 -10.01 -8.20 6.82
C ARG A 113 -10.80 -9.27 7.56
N LYS A 114 -10.29 -9.75 8.70
CA LYS A 114 -11.01 -10.68 9.59
C LYS A 114 -12.29 -10.04 10.13
N LEU A 115 -12.22 -8.81 10.64
CA LEU A 115 -13.39 -8.10 11.14
C LEU A 115 -14.44 -7.88 10.04
N THR A 116 -13.99 -7.49 8.84
CA THR A 116 -14.85 -7.36 7.65
C THR A 116 -15.48 -8.69 7.27
N ALA A 117 -14.69 -9.78 7.18
CA ALA A 117 -15.18 -11.10 6.83
C ALA A 117 -16.23 -11.63 7.83
N VAL A 118 -15.99 -11.49 9.13
CA VAL A 118 -16.97 -11.85 10.17
C VAL A 118 -18.25 -11.04 9.98
N THR A 119 -18.14 -9.71 9.88
CA THR A 119 -19.29 -8.80 9.70
C THR A 119 -20.11 -9.15 8.45
N TYR A 120 -19.44 -9.58 7.38
CA TYR A 120 -20.05 -9.90 6.10
C TYR A 120 -20.66 -11.31 6.08
N SER A 121 -19.98 -12.30 6.68
CA SER A 121 -20.40 -13.72 6.71
C SER A 121 -21.67 -13.98 7.53
N GLU A 122 -21.97 -13.11 8.50
CA GLU A 122 -23.24 -13.17 9.23
C GLU A 122 -24.45 -12.72 8.39
N ILE A 123 -24.22 -12.36 7.12
CA ILE A 123 -25.21 -12.14 6.08
C ILE A 123 -24.79 -13.10 4.96
N ASN A 124 -25.71 -13.76 4.25
CA ASN A 124 -25.34 -14.57 3.07
C ASN A 124 -24.90 -13.65 1.92
N PHE A 125 -23.76 -12.96 2.08
CA PHE A 125 -23.29 -11.91 1.21
C PHE A 125 -22.08 -12.42 0.42
N SER A 126 -22.29 -12.75 -0.85
CA SER A 126 -21.19 -13.02 -1.78
C SER A 126 -20.55 -11.69 -2.18
N ILE A 127 -19.37 -11.40 -1.65
CA ILE A 127 -18.62 -10.19 -2.02
C ILE A 127 -17.95 -10.47 -3.36
N SER A 128 -18.51 -9.98 -4.46
CA SER A 128 -17.69 -9.69 -5.64
C SER A 128 -16.94 -8.38 -5.34
N ILE A 129 -15.68 -8.49 -4.90
CA ILE A 129 -14.75 -7.35 -4.84
C ILE A 129 -14.38 -7.01 -6.28
N ASP A 130 -15.31 -6.41 -7.00
CA ASP A 130 -15.11 -5.89 -8.33
C ASP A 130 -15.19 -4.37 -8.18
N ASP A 131 -14.04 -3.69 -8.25
CA ASP A 131 -13.86 -2.25 -7.92
C ASP A 131 -14.79 -1.30 -8.70
N ASN A 132 -15.51 -1.82 -9.70
CA ASN A 132 -16.37 -1.06 -10.61
C ASN A 132 -17.88 -1.33 -10.46
N ARG A 133 -18.33 -2.18 -9.54
CA ARG A 133 -19.77 -2.37 -9.31
C ARG A 133 -20.22 -1.62 -8.06
N PRO A 134 -21.19 -0.69 -8.15
CA PRO A 134 -21.72 -0.05 -6.96
C PRO A 134 -22.33 -1.13 -6.06
N MET A 135 -21.75 -1.31 -4.87
CA MET A 135 -22.36 -2.11 -3.81
C MET A 135 -23.77 -1.57 -3.60
N ARG A 136 -24.80 -2.36 -3.93
CA ARG A 136 -26.17 -2.01 -3.61
C ARG A 136 -26.24 -1.81 -2.10
N SER A 137 -26.85 -0.70 -1.69
CA SER A 137 -27.19 -0.41 -0.30
C SER A 137 -27.78 -1.65 0.37
N ASN A 138 -27.07 -2.22 1.36
CA ASN A 138 -27.59 -3.25 2.23
C ASN A 138 -27.70 -2.65 3.64
N PRO A 139 -28.91 -2.20 4.05
CA PRO A 139 -29.13 -1.58 5.35
C PRO A 139 -28.72 -2.46 6.53
N GLU A 140 -28.99 -3.77 6.47
CA GLU A 140 -28.60 -4.71 7.53
C GLU A 140 -27.08 -4.77 7.70
N LEU A 141 -26.35 -4.77 6.59
CA LEU A 141 -24.89 -4.77 6.64
C LEU A 141 -24.34 -3.44 7.18
N LEU A 142 -24.98 -2.32 6.81
CA LEU A 142 -24.63 -1.00 7.32
C LEU A 142 -24.81 -0.93 8.84
N ASP A 143 -25.94 -1.42 9.35
CA ASP A 143 -26.23 -1.46 10.78
C ASP A 143 -25.22 -2.33 11.53
N LYS A 144 -24.82 -3.48 10.96
CA LYS A 144 -23.76 -4.32 11.56
C LYS A 144 -22.41 -3.60 11.62
N ILE A 145 -22.02 -2.92 10.55
CA ILE A 145 -20.78 -2.11 10.56
C ILE A 145 -20.86 -1.01 11.62
N LEU A 146 -22.00 -0.31 11.71
CA LEU A 146 -22.22 0.74 12.70
C LEU A 146 -22.24 0.20 14.14
N SER A 147 -22.76 -1.01 14.37
CA SER A 147 -22.71 -1.69 15.67
C SER A 147 -21.27 -1.97 16.12
N LYS A 148 -20.38 -2.24 15.16
CA LYS A 148 -18.93 -2.48 15.36
C LYS A 148 -18.07 -1.22 15.15
N LYS A 149 -18.68 -0.02 15.14
CA LYS A 149 -18.01 1.26 14.88
C LYS A 149 -16.73 1.45 15.68
N LYS A 150 -16.70 1.10 16.96
CA LYS A 150 -15.52 1.27 17.82
C LYS A 150 -14.34 0.39 17.37
N GLU A 151 -14.62 -0.87 17.01
CA GLU A 151 -13.62 -1.84 16.53
C GLU A 151 -13.05 -1.38 15.18
N PHE A 152 -13.93 -1.07 14.23
CA PHE A 152 -13.54 -0.57 12.91
C PHE A 152 -12.75 0.73 13.00
N LYS A 153 -13.21 1.69 13.81
CA LYS A 153 -12.51 2.97 14.00
C LYS A 153 -11.11 2.80 14.54
N ALA A 154 -10.91 1.94 15.55
CA ALA A 154 -9.59 1.68 16.11
C ALA A 154 -8.63 1.07 15.07
N LEU A 155 -9.11 0.12 14.27
CA LEU A 155 -8.31 -0.48 13.21
C LEU A 155 -8.02 0.49 12.07
N PHE A 156 -9.00 1.27 11.61
CA PHE A 156 -8.79 2.27 10.56
C PHE A 156 -7.80 3.37 10.96
N VAL A 157 -7.78 3.81 12.22
CA VAL A 157 -6.73 4.73 12.70
C VAL A 157 -5.34 4.10 12.54
N ARG A 158 -5.17 2.83 12.93
CA ARG A 158 -3.88 2.12 12.77
C ARG A 158 -3.50 1.98 11.31
N VAL A 159 -4.44 1.56 10.46
CA VAL A 159 -4.23 1.44 9.01
C VAL A 159 -3.87 2.80 8.40
N GLY A 160 -4.49 3.90 8.84
CA GLY A 160 -4.19 5.26 8.38
C GLY A 160 -2.75 5.69 8.72
N ILE A 161 -2.27 5.37 9.93
CA ILE A 161 -0.87 5.60 10.33
C ILE A 161 0.08 4.79 9.43
N VAL A 162 -0.22 3.51 9.22
CA VAL A 162 0.57 2.62 8.36
C VAL A 162 0.61 3.14 6.91
N ALA A 163 -0.53 3.55 6.35
CA ALA A 163 -0.60 4.11 5.00
C ALA A 163 0.22 5.39 4.87
N THR A 164 0.15 6.29 5.87
CA THR A 164 0.94 7.52 5.90
C THR A 164 2.44 7.22 5.90
N PHE A 165 2.88 6.31 6.76
CA PHE A 165 4.28 5.90 6.85
C PHE A 165 4.78 5.31 5.54
N HIS A 166 4.05 4.37 4.94
CA HIS A 166 4.47 3.71 3.71
C HIS A 166 4.36 4.58 2.46
N LYS A 167 3.43 5.54 2.43
CA LYS A 167 3.43 6.60 1.41
C LYS A 167 4.79 7.33 1.40
N GLY A 168 5.26 7.77 2.57
CA GLY A 168 6.57 8.42 2.69
C GLY A 168 7.74 7.49 2.29
N GLN A 169 7.67 6.20 2.62
CA GLN A 169 8.68 5.23 2.17
C GLN A 169 8.70 5.09 0.63
N MET A 170 7.53 5.13 -0.04
CA MET A 170 7.46 5.08 -1.50
C MET A 170 8.01 6.35 -2.14
N GLU A 171 7.78 7.51 -1.54
CA GLU A 171 8.38 8.78 -1.99
C GLU A 171 9.91 8.71 -1.91
N SER A 172 10.47 8.24 -0.79
CA SER A 172 11.92 8.06 -0.68
C SER A 172 12.48 7.01 -1.63
N LEU A 173 11.74 5.94 -1.94
CA LEU A 173 12.16 4.93 -2.92
C LEU A 173 12.18 5.48 -4.34
N LEU A 174 11.20 6.30 -4.71
CA LEU A 174 11.18 7.03 -5.99
C LEU A 174 12.41 7.92 -6.13
N GLU A 175 12.69 8.77 -5.15
CA GLU A 175 13.87 9.64 -5.15
C GLU A 175 15.18 8.82 -5.25
N SER A 176 15.25 7.71 -4.51
CA SER A 176 16.42 6.84 -4.54
C SER A 176 16.61 6.16 -5.91
N ALA A 177 15.53 5.72 -6.56
CA ALA A 177 15.56 5.09 -7.88
C ALA A 177 15.94 6.11 -8.96
N GLU A 178 15.39 7.33 -8.89
CA GLU A 178 15.74 8.45 -9.77
C GLU A 178 17.23 8.78 -9.70
N ASN A 179 17.79 8.87 -8.48
CA ASN A 179 19.21 9.10 -8.30
C ASN A 179 20.07 7.95 -8.86
N ALA A 180 19.70 6.70 -8.60
CA ALA A 180 20.40 5.53 -9.14
C ALA A 180 20.38 5.52 -10.68
N LYS A 181 19.23 5.82 -11.28
CA LYS A 181 19.04 5.91 -12.73
C LYS A 181 19.88 7.02 -13.35
N MET A 182 19.91 8.21 -12.73
CA MET A 182 20.70 9.35 -13.18
C MET A 182 22.19 9.01 -13.21
N ILE A 183 22.72 8.44 -12.13
CA ILE A 183 24.14 8.05 -12.04
C ILE A 183 24.48 6.98 -13.09
N LEU A 184 23.62 5.99 -13.28
CA LEU A 184 23.78 4.99 -14.34
C LEU A 184 23.83 5.60 -15.74
N LYS A 185 22.94 6.56 -16.04
CA LYS A 185 22.91 7.23 -17.34
C LYS A 185 24.17 8.06 -17.60
N THR A 186 24.66 8.78 -16.59
CA THR A 186 25.89 9.59 -16.72
C THR A 186 27.12 8.74 -16.99
N ASN A 187 27.17 7.51 -16.46
CA ASN A 187 28.35 6.64 -16.58
C ASN A 187 28.29 5.66 -17.76
N LEU A 188 27.16 5.62 -18.49
CA LEU A 188 26.99 4.84 -19.73
C LEU A 188 27.14 5.71 -21.00
N LEU A 189 27.29 7.02 -20.85
CA LEU A 189 27.64 8.00 -21.89
C LEU A 189 29.14 8.31 -21.85
#